data_AF-A0A2N1VKH8-F1
#
_entry.id   AF-A0A2N1VKH8-F1
#
_cell.length_a   1.000
_cell.length_b   1.000
_cell.length_c   1.000
_cell.angle_alpha   90.00
_cell.angle_beta   90.00
_cell.angle_gamma   90.00
#
_symmetry.space_group_name_H-M   'P 1'
#
loop_
_entity.id
_entity.type
_entity.pdbx_description
1 polymer ?
#
loop_
_entity_poly.entity_id
_entity_poly.type
_entity_poly.pdbx_seq_one_letter_code
_entity_poly.pdbx_strand_id
1 'polypeptide(L)'
;MKKLIMSLVFLSLAVMLMSSTSQKAENVVKVYYFHGEFRCVTCTKMEAMIVETVNKSFANELKSNKVKFEVVNFDEKANEHFVEDYDLFNQTLVISLTKNGKETKWKAADKIWELNRNEKDFNNYVRKEIHAYLKEL
;
A
#
# COMPACT_ATOMS: atom_id res chain seq x y z
N MET A 1 -51.62 2.90 51.04
CA MET A 1 -51.54 1.46 50.73
C MET A 1 -51.13 1.29 49.27
N LYS A 2 -50.02 0.56 49.02
CA LYS A 2 -49.62 -0.08 47.74
C LYS A 2 -49.23 0.89 46.60
N LYS A 3 -48.07 0.88 45.94
CA LYS A 3 -46.80 0.10 45.90
C LYS A 3 -45.75 1.02 45.25
N LEU A 4 -44.58 1.24 45.84
CA LEU A 4 -43.26 0.77 45.35
C LEU A 4 -43.22 0.29 43.87
N ILE A 5 -42.38 0.95 43.06
CA ILE A 5 -41.42 0.47 42.04
C ILE A 5 -40.69 1.77 41.61
N MET A 6 -39.51 2.13 42.14
CA MET A 6 -38.19 1.57 41.84
C MET A 6 -37.93 1.46 40.33
N SER A 7 -37.64 2.58 39.68
CA SER A 7 -36.89 2.59 38.42
C SER A 7 -35.73 3.55 38.53
N LEU A 8 -34.74 3.10 39.30
CA LEU A 8 -33.34 3.45 39.16
C LEU A 8 -32.86 3.00 37.78
N VAL A 9 -33.02 3.86 36.77
CA VAL A 9 -32.24 3.78 35.53
C VAL A 9 -31.78 5.19 35.18
N PHE A 10 -31.12 5.86 36.13
CA PHE A 10 -30.03 6.77 35.77
C PHE A 10 -28.81 5.90 35.52
N LEU A 11 -28.86 5.11 34.43
CA LEU A 11 -27.67 4.48 33.87
C LEU A 11 -26.85 5.65 33.33
N SER A 12 -25.99 6.15 34.22
CA SER A 12 -25.07 7.23 33.98
C SER A 12 -24.47 7.08 32.60
N LEU A 13 -24.62 8.18 31.88
CA LEU A 13 -24.04 8.52 30.60
C LEU A 13 -22.52 8.34 30.71
N ALA A 14 -22.04 7.09 30.65
CA ALA A 14 -20.65 6.79 30.36
C ALA A 14 -20.47 7.14 28.88
N VAL A 15 -20.42 8.45 28.60
CA VAL A 15 -19.81 8.98 27.39
C VAL A 15 -18.39 8.46 27.44
N MET A 16 -18.18 7.32 26.80
CA MET A 16 -16.87 6.82 26.43
C MET A 16 -16.22 7.96 25.64
N LEU A 17 -15.39 8.72 26.33
CA LEU A 17 -14.37 9.55 25.73
C LEU A 17 -13.45 8.57 25.00
N MET A 18 -13.83 8.25 23.75
CA MET A 18 -12.91 7.70 22.77
C MET A 18 -11.88 8.80 22.51
N SER A 19 -10.84 8.83 23.34
CA SER A 19 -9.62 9.55 23.05
C SER A 19 -9.03 8.94 21.79
N SER A 20 -9.36 9.51 20.63
CA SER A 20 -8.64 9.27 19.40
C SER A 20 -7.24 9.84 19.58
N THR A 21 -6.31 9.03 20.08
CA THR A 21 -4.90 9.35 19.99
C THR A 21 -4.58 9.53 18.51
N SER A 22 -4.32 10.77 18.11
CA SER A 22 -3.80 11.10 16.78
C SER A 22 -2.44 10.43 16.63
N GLN A 23 -2.43 9.18 16.16
CA GLN A 23 -1.21 8.49 15.74
C GLN A 23 -0.53 9.41 14.73
N LYS A 24 0.68 9.89 15.06
CA LYS A 24 1.46 10.72 14.14
C LYS A 24 1.60 9.93 12.84
N ALA A 25 1.08 10.48 11.75
CA ALA A 25 1.06 9.78 10.48
C ALA A 25 2.50 9.47 10.06
N GLU A 26 2.81 8.18 9.90
CA GLU A 26 4.17 7.71 9.63
C GLU A 26 4.57 8.04 8.20
N ASN A 27 5.85 8.34 7.99
CA ASN A 27 6.41 8.38 6.65
C ASN A 27 6.57 6.93 6.17
N VAL A 28 6.14 6.65 4.94
CA VAL A 28 6.15 5.29 4.39
C VAL A 28 6.38 5.33 2.88
N VAL A 29 7.14 4.35 2.39
CA VAL A 29 7.22 4.04 0.95
C VAL A 29 6.19 2.97 0.63
N LYS A 30 5.18 3.33 -0.15
CA LYS A 30 4.21 2.36 -0.67
C LYS A 30 4.67 1.88 -2.03
N VAL A 31 4.66 0.57 -2.22
CA VAL A 31 5.04 -0.10 -3.47
C VAL A 31 3.81 -0.84 -3.95
N TYR A 32 3.33 -0.48 -5.14
CA TYR A 32 2.16 -1.09 -5.74
C TYR A 32 2.57 -1.84 -6.99
N TYR A 33 2.12 -3.07 -7.15
CA TYR A 33 2.05 -3.68 -8.47
C TYR A 33 0.60 -3.70 -8.93
N PHE A 34 0.30 -2.84 -9.88
CA PHE A 34 -1.01 -2.70 -10.49
C PHE A 34 -1.19 -3.71 -11.61
N HIS A 35 -2.36 -4.34 -11.65
CA HIS A 35 -2.77 -5.17 -12.77
C HIS A 35 -4.26 -5.03 -13.08
N GLY A 36 -4.64 -5.32 -14.32
CA GLY A 36 -6.05 -5.53 -14.65
C GLY A 36 -6.49 -6.96 -14.34
N GLU A 37 -7.78 -7.23 -14.47
CA GLU A 37 -8.43 -8.53 -14.28
C GLU A 37 -7.83 -9.59 -15.20
N PHE A 38 -7.63 -9.23 -16.47
CA PHE A 38 -7.03 -10.12 -17.46
C PHE A 38 -5.51 -10.06 -17.40
N ARG A 39 -4.89 -11.21 -17.09
CA ARG A 39 -3.44 -11.33 -16.87
C ARG A 39 -2.80 -12.31 -17.85
N CYS A 40 -1.82 -11.84 -18.61
CA CYS A 40 -1.01 -12.71 -19.46
C CYS A 40 0.14 -13.36 -18.66
N VAL A 41 0.80 -14.35 -19.28
CA VAL A 41 1.93 -15.08 -18.66
C VAL A 41 3.07 -14.15 -18.26
N THR A 42 3.33 -13.09 -19.02
CA THR A 42 4.35 -12.10 -18.67
C THR A 42 3.94 -11.29 -17.44
N CYS A 43 2.66 -10.90 -17.32
CA CYS A 43 2.16 -10.16 -16.16
C CYS A 43 2.31 -10.96 -14.86
N THR A 44 1.96 -12.25 -14.90
CA THR A 44 2.10 -13.12 -13.72
C THR A 44 3.55 -13.39 -13.37
N LYS A 45 4.43 -13.52 -14.37
CA LYS A 45 5.88 -13.63 -14.16
C LYS A 45 6.47 -12.37 -13.52
N MET A 46 6.14 -11.19 -14.03
CA MET A 46 6.62 -9.93 -13.47
C MET A 46 6.16 -9.74 -12.03
N GLU A 47 4.90 -10.05 -11.73
CA GLU A 47 4.41 -10.03 -10.35
C GLU A 47 5.24 -10.93 -9.44
N ALA A 48 5.45 -12.20 -9.82
CA ALA A 48 6.21 -13.13 -9.01
C ALA A 48 7.63 -12.61 -8.73
N MET A 49 8.31 -12.07 -9.74
CA MET A 49 9.65 -11.48 -9.58
C MET A 49 9.64 -10.23 -8.67
N ILE A 50 8.62 -9.38 -8.77
CA ILE A 50 8.45 -8.21 -7.89
C ILE A 50 8.20 -8.66 -6.45
N VAL A 51 7.23 -9.55 -6.23
CA VAL A 51 6.87 -10.10 -4.92
C VAL A 51 8.10 -10.71 -4.25
N GLU A 52 8.85 -11.53 -4.99
CA GLU A 52 10.08 -12.14 -4.49
C GLU A 52 11.14 -11.09 -4.14
N THR A 53 11.39 -10.13 -5.03
CA THR A 53 12.38 -9.08 -4.81
C THR A 53 12.04 -8.24 -3.58
N VAL A 54 10.77 -7.86 -3.42
CA VAL A 54 10.29 -7.05 -2.30
C VAL A 54 10.46 -7.81 -0.98
N ASN A 55 9.97 -9.05 -0.92
CA ASN A 55 10.05 -9.86 0.29
C ASN A 55 11.49 -10.18 0.71
N LYS A 56 12.38 -10.48 -0.25
CA LYS A 56 13.77 -10.83 0.05
C LYS A 56 14.62 -9.60 0.39
N SER A 57 14.45 -8.50 -0.34
CA SER A 57 15.36 -7.35 -0.24
C SER A 57 14.94 -6.31 0.79
N PHE A 58 13.66 -6.30 1.19
CA PHE A 58 13.10 -5.27 2.08
C PHE A 58 12.37 -5.88 3.29
N ALA A 59 12.75 -7.08 3.71
CA ALA A 59 12.11 -7.80 4.81
C ALA A 59 12.08 -6.98 6.12
N ASN A 60 13.11 -6.18 6.39
CA ASN A 60 13.18 -5.37 7.61
C ASN A 60 12.30 -4.13 7.51
N GLU A 61 12.24 -3.51 6.33
CA GLU A 61 11.43 -2.34 6.03
C GLU A 61 9.94 -2.69 6.02
N LEU A 62 9.58 -3.88 5.52
CA LEU A 62 8.24 -4.44 5.64
C LEU A 62 7.86 -4.66 7.11
N LYS A 63 8.73 -5.30 7.90
CA LYS A 63 8.49 -5.52 9.34
C LYS A 63 8.35 -4.23 10.14
N SER A 64 9.04 -3.17 9.73
CA SER A 64 9.03 -1.87 10.41
C SER A 64 8.05 -0.86 9.81
N ASN A 65 7.18 -1.29 8.89
CA ASN A 65 6.22 -0.44 8.16
C ASN A 65 6.83 0.73 7.38
N LYS A 66 8.14 0.73 7.14
CA LYS A 66 8.80 1.71 6.26
C LYS A 66 8.51 1.45 4.79
N VAL A 67 8.29 0.18 4.43
CA VAL A 67 7.76 -0.22 3.13
C VAL A 67 6.42 -0.91 3.34
N LYS A 68 5.42 -0.55 2.53
CA LYS A 68 4.18 -1.30 2.37
C LYS A 68 4.09 -1.76 0.93
N PHE A 69 3.77 -3.04 0.72
CA PHE A 69 3.70 -3.62 -0.61
C PHE A 69 2.33 -4.24 -0.85
N GLU A 70 1.71 -3.87 -1.96
CA GLU A 70 0.37 -4.30 -2.34
C GLU A 70 0.34 -4.67 -3.83
N VAL A 71 -0.34 -5.77 -4.14
CA VAL A 71 -0.72 -6.14 -5.50
C VAL A 71 -2.18 -5.72 -5.67
N VAL A 72 -2.46 -4.87 -6.65
CA VAL A 72 -3.76 -4.20 -6.76
C VAL A 72 -4.36 -4.44 -8.13
N ASN A 73 -5.59 -4.97 -8.14
CA ASN A 73 -6.41 -5.04 -9.34
C ASN A 73 -7.09 -3.70 -9.57
N PHE A 74 -6.67 -2.93 -10.57
CA PHE A 74 -7.24 -1.60 -10.85
C PHE A 74 -8.60 -1.65 -11.54
N ASP A 75 -9.02 -2.82 -12.04
CA ASP A 75 -10.37 -3.01 -12.62
C ASP A 75 -11.44 -3.20 -11.53
N GLU A 76 -11.05 -3.38 -10.26
CA GLU A 76 -11.98 -3.42 -9.15
C GLU A 76 -12.50 -2.02 -8.82
N LYS A 77 -13.82 -1.88 -8.62
CA LYS A 77 -14.47 -0.60 -8.33
C LYS A 77 -13.84 0.20 -7.17
N ALA A 78 -13.31 -0.47 -6.16
CA ALA A 78 -12.65 0.19 -5.03
C ALA A 78 -11.30 0.84 -5.42
N ASN A 79 -10.68 0.37 -6.50
CA ASN A 79 -9.33 0.71 -6.95
C ASN A 79 -9.32 1.54 -8.25
N GLU A 80 -10.48 1.74 -8.91
CA GLU A 80 -10.61 2.51 -10.16
C GLU A 80 -9.94 3.90 -10.09
N HIS A 81 -9.97 4.55 -8.92
CA HIS A 81 -9.33 5.85 -8.68
C HIS A 81 -7.83 5.86 -9.00
N PHE A 82 -7.13 4.73 -8.84
CA PHE A 82 -5.69 4.65 -9.12
C PHE A 82 -5.35 4.84 -10.60
N VAL A 83 -6.31 4.60 -11.51
CA VAL A 83 -6.11 4.83 -12.94
C VAL A 83 -5.85 6.32 -13.20
N GLU A 84 -6.59 7.20 -12.55
CA GLU A 84 -6.40 8.65 -12.65
C GLU A 84 -5.22 9.12 -11.77
N ASP A 85 -5.06 8.59 -10.57
CA ASP A 85 -4.00 9.04 -9.64
C ASP A 85 -2.58 8.76 -10.16
N TYR A 86 -2.39 7.67 -10.91
CA TYR A 86 -1.08 7.22 -11.40
C TYR A 86 -0.98 7.09 -12.92
N ASP A 87 -1.96 7.60 -13.67
CA ASP A 87 -2.02 7.49 -15.13
C ASP A 87 -1.83 6.04 -15.63
N LEU A 88 -2.58 5.09 -15.05
CA LEU A 88 -2.39 3.67 -15.35
C LEU A 88 -2.98 3.29 -16.71
N PHE A 89 -2.13 2.82 -17.62
CA PHE A 89 -2.55 2.29 -18.92
C PHE A 89 -2.38 0.76 -19.05
N ASN A 90 -1.54 0.15 -18.22
CA ASN A 90 -1.23 -1.28 -18.23
C ASN A 90 -0.77 -1.75 -16.84
N GLN A 91 -0.25 -2.98 -16.74
CA GLN A 91 0.35 -3.47 -15.51
C GLN A 91 1.59 -2.64 -15.17
N THR A 92 1.61 -2.01 -14.00
CA THR A 92 2.60 -1.00 -13.64
C THR A 92 3.10 -1.24 -12.23
N LEU A 93 4.41 -1.11 -12.03
CA LEU A 93 4.99 -0.98 -10.70
C LEU A 93 5.05 0.49 -10.33
N VAL A 94 4.37 0.90 -9.26
CA VAL A 94 4.41 2.27 -8.74
C VAL A 94 5.14 2.29 -7.39
N ILE A 95 5.99 3.29 -7.19
CA ILE A 95 6.64 3.58 -5.90
C ILE A 95 6.19 4.97 -5.47
N SER A 96 5.54 5.04 -4.30
CA SER A 96 4.96 6.24 -3.72
C SER A 96 5.60 6.56 -2.37
N LEU A 97 5.96 7.83 -2.15
CA LEU A 97 6.47 8.37 -0.90
C LEU A 97 5.37 9.14 -0.18
N THR A 98 4.90 8.60 0.93
CA THR A 98 3.96 9.27 1.84
C THR A 98 4.75 9.88 3.00
N LYS A 99 4.54 11.17 3.28
CA LYS A 99 5.08 11.87 4.45
C LYS A 99 3.96 12.52 5.22
N ASN A 100 3.95 12.32 6.54
CA ASN A 100 2.88 12.81 7.42
C ASN A 100 1.47 12.47 6.89
N GLY A 101 1.29 11.26 6.35
CA GLY A 101 -0.02 10.78 5.86
C GLY A 101 -0.45 11.32 4.50
N LYS A 102 0.34 12.18 3.86
CA LYS A 102 0.07 12.69 2.51
C LYS A 102 1.11 12.15 1.53
N GLU A 103 0.68 11.70 0.37
CA GLU A 103 1.60 11.40 -0.72
C GLU A 103 2.30 12.68 -1.18
N THR A 104 3.62 12.61 -1.30
CA THR A 104 4.47 13.75 -1.68
C THR A 104 5.17 13.56 -3.01
N LYS A 105 5.31 12.31 -3.47
CA LYS A 105 6.02 11.95 -4.68
C LYS A 105 5.66 10.51 -5.06
N TRP A 106 5.55 10.23 -6.34
CA TRP A 106 5.44 8.86 -6.84
C TRP A 106 6.17 8.72 -8.17
N LYS A 107 6.32 7.49 -8.64
CA LYS A 107 6.86 7.16 -9.96
C LYS A 107 6.30 5.82 -10.44
N ALA A 108 5.93 5.78 -11.72
CA ALA A 108 5.77 4.54 -12.47
C ALA A 108 7.14 4.01 -12.93
N ALA A 109 7.46 2.77 -12.57
CA ALA A 109 8.73 2.11 -12.85
C ALA A 109 8.64 1.26 -14.13
N ASP A 110 8.36 1.92 -15.26
CA ASP A 110 7.95 1.24 -16.51
C ASP A 110 9.01 0.32 -17.14
N LYS A 111 10.29 0.46 -16.75
CA LYS A 111 11.36 -0.43 -17.25
C LYS A 111 11.19 -1.88 -16.84
N ILE A 112 10.24 -2.21 -15.96
CA ILE A 112 9.86 -3.61 -15.72
C ILE A 112 9.49 -4.32 -17.03
N TRP A 113 8.88 -3.63 -17.99
CA TRP A 113 8.50 -4.19 -19.28
C TRP A 113 9.71 -4.46 -20.17
N GLU A 114 10.69 -3.55 -20.17
CA GLU A 114 11.95 -3.72 -20.91
C GLU A 114 12.78 -4.88 -20.34
N LEU A 115 12.76 -5.06 -19.02
CA LEU A 115 13.65 -5.99 -18.30
C LEU A 115 13.03 -7.36 -18.01
N ASN A 116 11.76 -7.61 -18.34
CA ASN A 116 11.03 -8.84 -17.95
C ASN A 116 11.63 -10.18 -18.44
N ARG A 117 12.57 -10.13 -19.39
CA ARG A 117 13.30 -11.30 -19.92
C ARG A 117 14.62 -11.57 -19.21
N ASN A 118 15.14 -10.61 -18.44
CA ASN A 118 16.38 -10.72 -17.68
C ASN A 118 16.08 -10.52 -16.19
N GLU A 119 15.86 -11.63 -15.50
CA GLU A 119 15.47 -11.66 -14.09
C GLU A 119 16.45 -10.91 -13.18
N LYS A 120 17.76 -11.05 -13.42
CA LYS A 120 18.77 -10.36 -12.63
C LYS A 120 18.65 -8.84 -12.75
N ASP A 121 18.55 -8.34 -13.98
CA ASP A 121 18.48 -6.89 -14.20
C ASP A 121 17.12 -6.32 -13.79
N PHE A 122 16.04 -7.09 -13.97
CA PHE A 122 14.71 -6.77 -13.45
C PHE A 122 14.72 -6.61 -11.93
N ASN A 123 15.20 -7.62 -11.20
CA ASN A 123 15.23 -7.61 -9.73
C ASN A 123 16.14 -6.50 -9.20
N ASN A 124 17.26 -6.22 -9.88
CA ASN A 124 18.13 -5.09 -9.54
C ASN A 124 17.44 -3.75 -9.75
N TYR A 125 16.69 -3.60 -10.84
CA TYR A 125 15.93 -2.40 -11.14
C TYR A 125 14.87 -2.11 -10.08
N VAL A 126 14.00 -3.09 -9.78
CA VAL A 126 12.96 -2.97 -8.74
C VAL A 126 13.57 -2.58 -7.39
N ARG A 127 14.66 -3.26 -6.99
CA ARG A 127 15.37 -2.96 -5.75
C ARG A 127 15.93 -1.54 -5.72
N LYS A 128 16.49 -1.07 -6.84
CA LYS A 128 17.06 0.29 -6.94
C LYS A 128 15.99 1.35 -6.82
N GLU A 129 14.86 1.19 -7.49
CA GLU A 129 13.74 2.14 -7.46
C GLU A 129 13.17 2.29 -6.04
N ILE A 130 12.92 1.17 -5.34
CA ILE A 130 12.43 1.20 -3.96
C ILE A 130 13.48 1.82 -3.01
N HIS A 131 14.76 1.46 -3.16
CA HIS A 131 15.84 2.05 -2.34
C HIS A 131 15.98 3.57 -2.55
N ALA A 132 15.73 4.08 -3.75
CA ALA A 132 15.79 5.51 -4.00
C ALA A 132 14.77 6.26 -3.13
N TYR A 133 13.55 5.73 -3.02
CA TYR A 133 12.49 6.31 -2.20
C TYR A 133 12.74 6.11 -0.70
N LEU A 134 13.31 4.97 -0.31
CA LEU A 134 13.69 4.71 1.08
C LEU A 134 14.75 5.69 1.61
N LYS A 135 15.61 6.24 0.74
CA LYS A 135 16.59 7.28 1.14
C LYS A 135 15.95 8.63 1.40
N GLU A 136 14.72 8.83 0.93
CA GLU A 136 13.97 10.07 1.07
C GLU A 136 12.97 10.03 2.25
N LEU A 137 12.82 8.89 2.94
CA LEU A 137 11.96 8.69 4.11
C LEU A 137 12.33 9.60 5.29
#